data_AF-A0A6P0YEK1-F1
#
_entry.id   AF-A0A6P0YEK1-F1
#
_cell.length_a   1.000
_cell.length_b   1.000
_cell.length_c   1.000
_cell.angle_alpha   90.00
_cell.angle_beta   90.00
_cell.angle_gamma   90.00
#
_symmetry.space_group_name_H-M   'P 1'
#
loop_
_entity.id
_entity.type
_entity.pdbx_description
1 polymer ?
#
loop_
_entity_poly.entity_id
_entity_poly.type
_entity_poly.pdbx_seq_one_letter_code
_entity_poly.pdbx_strand_id
1 'polypeptide(L)'
;MEKNSRVSQLPKQNSRSQRLLTAGLLVSILVLIICLIISITTGDAEIPLETVYKTFTAFDGSTNQLIIRTLRVPRSLIAMSVGASLAVAGSIMQGLTKNPLASPGILGINAGAALAVVSAGLIFGSDSANIYPTFGFFGAIVTALTVYWLGSLGKGGLQPVKLTIAGAAITALLSSLTTAILILDQNRLDKIRFWLAGSV
;
A
#
# COMPACT_ATOMS: atom_id res chain seq x y z
N MET A 1 -53.68 -8.17 18.91
CA MET A 1 -52.31 -8.51 19.34
C MET A 1 -51.38 -8.29 18.16
N GLU A 2 -50.69 -7.16 18.22
CA GLU A 2 -50.04 -6.41 17.15
C GLU A 2 -48.55 -6.76 17.12
N LYS A 3 -48.11 -7.67 16.24
CA LYS A 3 -46.71 -8.13 16.24
C LYS A 3 -46.11 -8.43 14.86
N ASN A 4 -46.46 -7.67 13.82
CA ASN A 4 -45.87 -7.92 12.49
C ASN A 4 -45.49 -6.71 11.63
N SER A 5 -45.35 -5.50 12.20
CA SER A 5 -45.10 -4.27 11.43
C SER A 5 -43.66 -3.75 11.43
N ARG A 6 -42.66 -4.54 11.85
CA ARG A 6 -41.23 -4.14 11.84
C ARG A 6 -40.34 -5.03 10.98
N VAL A 7 -40.86 -5.57 9.88
CA VAL A 7 -40.00 -6.19 8.87
C VAL A 7 -39.40 -5.07 8.00
N SER A 8 -38.18 -4.68 8.38
CA SER A 8 -37.11 -4.17 7.51
C SER A 8 -37.52 -3.22 6.37
N GLN A 9 -37.70 -1.94 6.67
CA GLN A 9 -37.52 -0.90 5.66
C GLN A 9 -36.00 -0.72 5.44
N LEU A 10 -35.42 -1.55 4.57
CA LEU A 10 -34.10 -1.27 4.01
C LEU A 10 -34.19 0.05 3.23
N PRO A 11 -33.22 0.97 3.36
CA PRO A 11 -33.27 2.25 2.66
C PRO A 11 -33.36 2.00 1.16
N LYS A 12 -34.43 2.51 0.51
CA LYS A 12 -34.58 2.50 -0.95
C LYS A 12 -33.39 3.24 -1.56
N GLN A 13 -32.40 2.50 -2.03
CA GLN A 13 -31.21 3.06 -2.66
C GLN A 13 -31.65 3.82 -3.91
N ASN A 14 -31.39 5.12 -3.94
CA ASN A 14 -31.90 6.01 -4.98
C ASN A 14 -31.25 5.64 -6.33
N SER A 15 -32.05 5.31 -7.35
CA SER A 15 -31.55 4.81 -8.65
C SER A 15 -30.60 5.78 -9.36
N ARG A 16 -30.71 7.08 -9.09
CA ARG A 16 -29.74 8.10 -9.53
C ARG A 16 -28.35 7.93 -8.89
N SER A 17 -28.29 7.60 -7.60
CA SER A 17 -27.01 7.38 -6.89
C SER A 17 -26.31 6.12 -7.38
N GLN A 18 -27.06 5.04 -7.65
CA GLN A 18 -26.49 3.83 -8.23
C GLN A 18 -25.91 4.07 -9.62
N ARG A 19 -26.61 4.83 -10.49
CA ARG A 19 -26.12 5.17 -11.83
C ARG A 19 -24.83 6.00 -11.80
N LEU A 20 -24.71 6.93 -10.85
CA LEU A 20 -23.50 7.74 -10.67
C LEU A 20 -22.32 6.89 -10.19
N LEU A 21 -22.56 5.96 -9.25
CA LEU A 21 -21.52 5.04 -8.78
C LEU A 21 -21.04 4.10 -9.88
N THR A 22 -21.96 3.52 -10.67
CA THR A 22 -21.59 2.66 -11.80
C THR A 22 -20.84 3.43 -12.88
N ALA A 23 -21.26 4.67 -13.18
CA ALA A 23 -20.55 5.52 -14.13
C ALA A 23 -19.14 5.88 -13.62
N GLY A 24 -19.02 6.25 -12.34
CA GLY A 24 -17.72 6.55 -11.71
C GLY A 24 -16.77 5.34 -11.71
N LEU A 25 -17.30 4.14 -11.48
CA LEU A 25 -16.51 2.91 -11.56
C LEU A 25 -16.02 2.64 -12.99
N LEU A 26 -16.89 2.76 -14.00
CA LEU A 26 -16.49 2.58 -15.40
C LEU A 26 -15.44 3.58 -15.84
N VAL A 27 -15.60 4.86 -15.46
CA VAL A 27 -14.60 5.90 -15.74
C VAL A 27 -13.28 5.59 -15.05
N SER A 28 -13.30 5.14 -13.79
CA SER A 28 -12.08 4.78 -13.05
C SER A 28 -11.34 3.60 -13.69
N ILE A 29 -12.08 2.58 -14.16
CA ILE A 29 -11.50 1.45 -14.89
C ILE A 29 -10.89 1.91 -16.21
N LEU A 30 -11.58 2.77 -16.96
CA LEU A 30 -11.06 3.31 -18.22
C LEU A 30 -9.76 4.09 -17.99
N VAL A 31 -9.74 4.97 -16.99
CA VAL A 31 -8.54 5.74 -16.61
C VAL A 31 -7.40 4.79 -16.20
N LEU A 32 -7.69 3.76 -15.42
CA LEU A 32 -6.68 2.76 -15.01
C LEU A 32 -6.06 2.04 -16.21
N ILE A 33 -6.88 1.65 -17.20
CA ILE A 33 -6.38 1.01 -18.43
C ILE A 33 -5.50 1.98 -19.24
N ILE A 34 -5.92 3.23 -19.38
CA ILE A 34 -5.12 4.26 -20.06
C ILE A 34 -3.77 4.46 -19.35
N CYS A 35 -3.78 4.56 -18.02
CA CYS A 35 -2.54 4.65 -17.23
C CYS A 35 -1.64 3.43 -17.39
N LEU A 36 -2.20 2.22 -17.50
CA LEU A 36 -1.43 1.00 -17.74
C LEU A 36 -0.76 1.03 -19.12
N ILE A 37 -1.49 1.44 -20.17
CA ILE A 37 -0.93 1.55 -21.52
C ILE A 37 0.22 2.56 -21.51
N ILE A 38 0.00 3.75 -20.94
CA ILE A 38 1.03 4.79 -20.82
C ILE A 38 2.24 4.27 -20.02
N SER A 39 2.00 3.56 -18.91
CA SER A 39 3.08 3.00 -18.07
C SER A 39 3.94 1.97 -18.81
N ILE A 40 3.39 1.27 -19.80
CA ILE A 40 4.13 0.27 -20.58
C ILE A 40 4.83 0.92 -21.77
N THR A 41 4.24 1.93 -22.41
CA THR A 41 4.82 2.61 -23.57
C THR A 41 5.92 3.59 -23.19
N THR A 42 5.76 4.27 -22.06
CA THR A 42 6.65 5.34 -21.60
C THR A 42 7.77 4.78 -20.72
N GLY A 43 9.02 5.03 -21.10
CA GLY A 43 10.23 4.70 -20.33
C GLY A 43 11.47 5.27 -21.01
N ASP A 44 12.67 4.88 -20.57
CA ASP A 44 13.96 5.39 -21.10
C ASP A 44 14.14 5.22 -22.61
N ALA A 45 13.47 4.24 -23.19
CA ALA A 45 13.29 4.11 -24.63
C ALA A 45 11.80 4.28 -24.97
N GLU A 46 11.49 5.16 -25.92
CA GLU A 46 10.15 5.25 -26.49
C GLU A 46 9.88 3.96 -27.28
N ILE A 47 8.90 3.18 -26.83
CA ILE A 47 8.51 1.93 -27.49
C ILE A 47 7.17 2.15 -28.19
N PRO A 48 7.09 2.03 -29.53
CA PRO A 48 5.85 2.17 -30.26
C PRO A 48 4.81 1.13 -29.79
N LEU A 49 3.53 1.52 -29.78
CA LEU A 49 2.40 0.64 -29.42
C LEU A 49 2.38 -0.66 -30.24
N GLU A 50 2.81 -0.60 -31.49
CA GLU A 50 2.94 -1.78 -32.36
C GLU A 50 3.92 -2.82 -31.80
N THR A 51 5.02 -2.36 -31.20
CA THR A 51 6.02 -3.24 -30.57
C THR A 51 5.47 -3.88 -29.30
N VAL A 52 4.61 -3.18 -28.55
CA VAL A 52 3.91 -3.75 -27.39
C VAL A 52 2.98 -4.88 -27.83
N TYR A 53 2.20 -4.68 -28.89
CA TYR A 53 1.33 -5.72 -29.43
C TYR A 53 2.12 -6.94 -29.94
N LYS A 54 3.22 -6.70 -30.69
CA LYS A 54 4.11 -7.76 -31.18
C LYS A 54 4.80 -8.52 -30.04
N THR A 55 5.10 -7.86 -28.91
CA THR A 55 5.68 -8.53 -27.74
C THR A 55 4.83 -9.71 -27.26
N PHE A 56 3.50 -9.61 -27.36
CA PHE A 56 2.58 -10.66 -26.92
C PHE A 56 2.12 -11.61 -28.03
N THR A 57 2.23 -11.21 -29.30
CA THR A 57 1.70 -11.99 -30.44
C THR A 57 2.78 -12.63 -31.32
N ALA A 58 3.96 -12.02 -31.40
CA ALA A 58 5.09 -12.47 -32.22
C ALA A 58 6.40 -12.12 -31.50
N PHE A 59 6.73 -12.91 -30.47
CA PHE A 59 7.91 -12.68 -29.65
C PHE A 59 9.19 -13.00 -30.42
N ASP A 60 10.05 -11.99 -30.61
CA ASP A 60 11.31 -12.08 -31.37
C ASP A 60 12.57 -12.03 -30.49
N GLY A 61 12.41 -11.79 -29.18
CA GLY A 61 13.52 -11.71 -28.23
C GLY A 61 14.34 -10.41 -28.32
N SER A 62 13.88 -9.40 -29.07
CA SER A 62 14.53 -8.09 -29.10
C SER A 62 14.57 -7.43 -27.72
N THR A 63 15.56 -6.58 -27.49
CA THR A 63 15.77 -5.88 -26.21
C THR A 63 14.51 -5.15 -25.74
N ASN A 64 13.76 -4.53 -26.65
CA ASN A 64 12.51 -3.82 -26.32
C ASN A 64 11.41 -4.77 -25.83
N GLN A 65 11.23 -5.91 -26.49
CA GLN A 65 10.24 -6.91 -26.08
C GLN A 65 10.63 -7.56 -24.73
N LEU A 66 11.93 -7.78 -24.50
CA LEU A 66 12.42 -8.30 -23.23
C LEU A 66 12.16 -7.30 -22.10
N ILE A 67 12.50 -6.01 -22.28
CA ILE A 67 12.23 -4.94 -21.31
C ILE A 67 10.75 -4.86 -20.96
N ILE A 68 9.85 -4.93 -21.95
CA ILE A 68 8.41 -4.91 -21.71
C ILE A 68 8.00 -6.08 -20.81
N ARG A 69 8.46 -7.30 -21.12
CA ARG A 69 8.01 -8.53 -20.44
C ARG A 69 8.65 -8.74 -19.06
N THR A 70 9.89 -8.32 -18.86
CA THR A 70 10.64 -8.59 -17.62
C THR A 70 10.69 -7.42 -16.66
N LEU A 71 10.50 -6.18 -17.12
CA LEU A 71 10.59 -4.98 -16.28
C LEU A 71 9.28 -4.19 -16.25
N ARG A 72 8.77 -3.73 -17.40
CA ARG A 72 7.63 -2.79 -17.43
C ARG A 72 6.32 -3.43 -16.99
N VAL A 73 5.96 -4.58 -17.58
CA VAL A 73 4.71 -5.28 -17.26
C VAL A 73 4.69 -5.71 -15.78
N PRO A 74 5.73 -6.38 -15.25
CA PRO A 74 5.76 -6.72 -13.82
C PRO A 74 5.65 -5.50 -12.91
N ARG A 75 6.37 -4.40 -13.20
CA ARG A 75 6.31 -3.15 -12.42
C ARG A 75 4.91 -2.54 -12.41
N SER A 76 4.26 -2.43 -13.57
CA SER A 76 2.89 -1.89 -13.65
C SER A 76 1.89 -2.74 -12.86
N LEU A 77 2.02 -4.07 -12.92
CA LEU A 77 1.17 -4.99 -12.17
C LEU A 77 1.38 -4.86 -10.66
N ILE A 78 2.62 -4.72 -10.20
CA ILE A 78 2.94 -4.47 -8.78
C ILE A 78 2.33 -3.13 -8.35
N ALA A 79 2.53 -2.06 -9.12
CA ALA A 79 1.98 -0.74 -8.80
C ALA A 79 0.45 -0.75 -8.69
N MET A 80 -0.24 -1.42 -9.61
CA MET A 80 -1.70 -1.60 -9.55
C MET A 80 -2.14 -2.41 -8.33
N SER A 81 -1.45 -3.50 -8.04
CA SER A 81 -1.78 -4.38 -6.91
C SER A 81 -1.58 -3.67 -5.56
N VAL A 82 -0.49 -2.91 -5.42
CA VAL A 82 -0.21 -2.09 -4.24
C VAL A 82 -1.25 -0.97 -4.13
N GLY A 83 -1.54 -0.24 -5.21
CA GLY A 83 -2.54 0.81 -5.24
C GLY A 83 -3.95 0.33 -4.85
N ALA A 84 -4.37 -0.81 -5.39
CA ALA A 84 -5.65 -1.44 -5.04
C ALA A 84 -5.69 -1.86 -3.57
N SER A 85 -4.61 -2.46 -3.06
CA SER A 85 -4.50 -2.87 -1.65
C SER A 85 -4.57 -1.68 -0.70
N LEU A 86 -3.90 -0.57 -1.04
CA LEU A 86 -3.95 0.69 -0.27
C LEU A 86 -5.34 1.33 -0.30
N ALA A 87 -6.02 1.31 -1.46
CA ALA A 87 -7.39 1.81 -1.59
C ALA A 87 -8.37 1.01 -0.72
N VAL A 88 -8.25 -0.32 -0.71
CA VAL A 88 -9.07 -1.21 0.13
C VAL A 88 -8.78 -0.97 1.62
N ALA A 89 -7.50 -0.93 2.02
CA ALA A 89 -7.10 -0.67 3.39
C ALA A 89 -7.57 0.71 3.88
N GLY A 90 -7.45 1.75 3.04
CA GLY A 90 -7.98 3.09 3.30
C GLY A 90 -9.50 3.09 3.49
N SER A 91 -10.24 2.44 2.58
CA SER A 91 -11.70 2.34 2.65
C SER A 91 -12.17 1.63 3.92
N ILE A 92 -11.51 0.53 4.31
CA ILE A 92 -11.80 -0.20 5.56
C ILE A 92 -11.57 0.71 6.76
N MET A 93 -10.44 1.42 6.81
CA MET A 93 -10.10 2.31 7.92
C MET A 93 -11.05 3.50 8.03
N GLN A 94 -11.44 4.10 6.91
CA GLN A 94 -12.44 5.18 6.88
C GLN A 94 -13.81 4.69 7.36
N GLY A 95 -14.22 3.48 6.95
CA GLY A 95 -15.47 2.86 7.40
C GLY A 95 -15.48 2.53 8.90
N LEU A 96 -14.37 1.99 9.41
CA LEU A 96 -14.23 1.59 10.81
C LEU A 96 -14.17 2.81 11.75
N THR A 97 -13.43 3.84 11.35
CA THR A 97 -13.29 5.07 12.16
C THR A 97 -14.44 6.04 11.98
N LYS A 98 -15.28 5.85 10.95
CA LYS A 98 -16.27 6.83 10.48
C LYS A 98 -15.64 8.21 10.24
N ASN A 99 -14.38 8.23 9.83
CA ASN A 99 -13.62 9.44 9.57
C ASN A 99 -13.01 9.37 8.16
N PRO A 100 -13.43 10.23 7.22
CA PRO A 100 -12.90 10.22 5.85
C PRO A 100 -11.41 10.57 5.76
N LEU A 101 -10.83 11.16 6.81
CA LEU A 101 -9.39 11.46 6.90
C LEU A 101 -8.56 10.31 7.47
N ALA A 102 -9.19 9.21 7.91
CA ALA A 102 -8.45 8.08 8.45
C ALA A 102 -7.69 7.33 7.35
N SER A 103 -6.50 6.87 7.72
CA SER A 103 -5.65 6.06 6.85
C SER A 103 -5.06 4.87 7.64
N PRO A 104 -4.71 3.77 6.96
CA PRO A 104 -4.06 2.62 7.62
C PRO A 104 -2.68 2.96 8.20
N GLY A 105 -2.05 4.05 7.74
CA GLY A 105 -0.76 4.51 8.26
C GLY A 105 -0.79 4.93 9.74
N ILE A 106 -1.97 5.20 10.30
CA ILE A 106 -2.15 5.57 11.71
C ILE A 106 -1.67 4.46 12.66
N LEU A 107 -1.62 3.20 12.21
CA LEU A 107 -1.15 2.06 13.01
C LEU A 107 0.37 1.97 13.16
N GLY A 108 1.15 2.95 12.66
CA GLY A 108 2.61 2.94 12.76
C GLY A 108 3.31 1.86 11.92
N ILE A 109 2.56 1.17 11.05
CA ILE A 109 3.00 0.04 10.24
C ILE A 109 4.23 0.41 9.38
N ASN A 110 4.24 1.62 8.82
CA ASN A 110 5.35 2.11 8.00
C ASN A 110 6.63 2.30 8.83
N ALA A 111 6.51 2.83 10.05
CA ALA A 111 7.67 3.01 10.94
C ALA A 111 8.22 1.67 11.43
N GLY A 112 7.35 0.70 11.69
CA GLY A 112 7.73 -0.68 11.99
C GLY A 112 8.48 -1.37 10.87
N ALA A 113 7.95 -1.28 9.65
CA ALA A 113 8.60 -1.83 8.46
C ALA A 113 9.98 -1.18 8.24
N ALA A 114 10.07 0.15 8.36
CA ALA A 114 11.33 0.89 8.24
C ALA A 114 12.36 0.42 9.26
N LEU A 115 12.03 0.39 10.54
CA LEU A 115 12.98 -0.04 11.58
C LEU A 115 13.46 -1.48 11.34
N ALA A 116 12.56 -2.39 10.95
CA ALA A 116 12.91 -3.77 10.68
C ALA A 116 13.86 -3.91 9.49
N VAL A 117 13.66 -3.14 8.42
CA VAL A 117 14.55 -3.14 7.25
C VAL A 117 15.92 -2.58 7.59
N VAL A 118 15.98 -1.46 8.31
CA VAL A 118 17.24 -0.87 8.75
C VAL A 118 18.00 -1.83 9.68
N SER A 119 17.30 -2.48 10.60
CA SER A 119 17.87 -3.47 11.52
C SER A 119 18.36 -4.73 10.79
N ALA A 120 17.62 -5.21 9.78
CA ALA A 120 18.04 -6.34 8.95
C ALA A 120 19.33 -6.02 8.18
N GLY A 121 19.45 -4.79 7.67
CA GLY A 121 20.68 -4.30 7.04
C GLY A 121 21.89 -4.35 7.97
N LEU A 122 21.71 -4.04 9.26
CA LEU A 122 22.77 -4.13 10.28
C LEU A 122 23.19 -5.58 10.55
N ILE A 123 22.22 -6.46 10.79
CA ILE A 123 22.46 -7.83 11.27
C ILE A 123 23.03 -8.72 10.18
N PHE A 124 22.45 -8.66 8.97
CA PHE A 124 22.78 -9.60 7.91
C PHE A 124 23.86 -9.09 6.95
N GLY A 125 24.09 -7.78 6.89
CA GLY A 125 25.13 -7.17 6.05
C GLY A 125 25.03 -7.43 4.54
N SER A 126 24.02 -8.18 4.08
CA SER A 126 23.89 -8.61 2.70
C SER A 126 22.92 -7.70 1.93
N ASP A 127 23.32 -7.24 0.76
CA ASP A 127 22.50 -6.51 -0.22
C ASP A 127 21.49 -7.41 -0.96
N SER A 128 21.04 -8.51 -0.33
CA SER A 128 20.09 -9.41 -0.95
C SER A 128 18.70 -8.75 -1.03
N ALA A 129 18.27 -8.40 -2.24
CA ALA A 129 17.01 -7.69 -2.51
C ALA A 129 15.75 -8.35 -1.89
N ASN A 130 15.80 -9.66 -1.65
CA ASN A 130 14.68 -10.41 -1.07
C ASN A 130 14.53 -10.27 0.45
N ILE A 131 15.57 -9.82 1.16
CA ILE A 131 15.55 -9.74 2.63
C ILE A 131 14.68 -8.56 3.10
N TYR A 132 14.84 -7.39 2.49
CA TYR A 132 14.16 -6.18 2.96
C TYR A 132 12.62 -6.27 2.93
N PRO A 133 11.98 -6.78 1.87
CA PRO A 133 10.51 -6.93 1.86
C PRO A 133 10.00 -7.86 2.97
N THR A 134 10.69 -8.97 3.24
CA THR A 134 10.29 -9.93 4.27
C THR A 134 10.40 -9.33 5.67
N PHE A 135 11.51 -8.67 5.98
CA PHE A 135 11.69 -8.01 7.27
C PHE A 135 10.74 -6.82 7.45
N GLY A 136 10.53 -6.03 6.38
CA GLY A 136 9.55 -4.95 6.39
C GLY A 136 8.13 -5.46 6.66
N PHE A 137 7.73 -6.57 6.05
CA PHE A 137 6.43 -7.20 6.26
C PHE A 137 6.24 -7.68 7.71
N PHE A 138 7.21 -8.39 8.28
CA PHE A 138 7.12 -8.82 9.68
C PHE A 138 7.18 -7.65 10.67
N GLY A 139 8.03 -6.64 10.41
CA GLY A 139 8.09 -5.43 11.22
C GLY A 139 6.76 -4.66 11.24
N ALA A 140 6.10 -4.57 10.07
CA ALA A 140 4.76 -4.05 9.92
C ALA A 140 3.72 -4.80 10.77
N ILE A 141 3.70 -6.14 10.69
CA ILE A 141 2.78 -6.98 11.46
C ILE A 141 2.99 -6.81 12.97
N VAL A 142 4.22 -6.94 13.43
CA VAL A 142 4.55 -6.81 14.86
C VAL A 142 4.12 -5.45 15.40
N THR A 143 4.34 -4.40 14.62
CA THR A 143 3.94 -3.04 15.00
C THR A 143 2.42 -2.88 15.04
N ALA A 144 1.71 -3.37 14.03
CA ALA A 144 0.24 -3.34 14.00
C ALA A 144 -0.36 -4.07 15.21
N LEU A 145 0.16 -5.27 15.54
CA LEU A 145 -0.28 -6.05 16.69
C LEU A 145 0.02 -5.34 18.01
N THR A 146 1.19 -4.71 18.12
CA THR A 146 1.59 -3.94 19.31
C THR A 146 0.67 -2.75 19.53
N VAL A 147 0.39 -1.97 18.48
CA VAL A 147 -0.52 -0.82 18.54
C VAL A 147 -1.94 -1.27 18.86
N TYR A 148 -2.41 -2.35 18.25
CA TYR A 148 -3.72 -2.93 18.55
C TYR A 148 -3.81 -3.36 20.02
N TRP A 149 -2.80 -4.08 20.50
CA TRP A 149 -2.72 -4.53 21.89
C TRP A 149 -2.77 -3.34 22.84
N LEU A 150 -1.91 -2.33 22.66
CA LEU A 150 -1.90 -1.11 23.47
C LEU A 150 -3.22 -0.35 23.42
N GLY A 151 -3.82 -0.20 22.23
CA GLY A 151 -5.10 0.48 22.06
C GLY A 151 -6.29 -0.27 22.66
N SER A 152 -6.16 -1.59 22.87
CA SER A 152 -7.17 -2.44 23.49
C SER A 152 -7.12 -2.45 25.02
N LEU A 153 -6.02 -1.98 25.62
CA LEU A 153 -5.85 -1.95 27.08
C LEU A 153 -6.76 -0.91 27.76
N GLY A 154 -7.12 -1.22 29.01
CA GLY A 154 -7.85 -0.33 29.91
C GLY A 154 -9.38 -0.38 29.78
N LYS A 155 -10.06 0.40 30.63
CA LYS A 155 -11.53 0.45 30.67
C LYS A 155 -12.07 1.07 29.36
N GLY A 156 -13.16 0.49 28.84
CA GLY A 156 -13.82 0.97 27.62
C GLY A 156 -13.36 0.36 26.30
N GLY A 157 -12.51 -0.68 26.32
CA GLY A 157 -12.15 -1.48 25.14
C GLY A 157 -11.43 -0.71 24.04
N LEU A 158 -11.51 -1.26 22.82
CA LEU A 158 -10.89 -0.71 21.61
C LEU A 158 -11.65 0.54 21.14
N GLN A 159 -10.99 1.70 21.23
CA GLN A 159 -11.55 2.97 20.76
C GLN A 159 -10.65 3.56 19.67
N PRO A 160 -11.22 4.15 18.59
CA PRO A 160 -10.43 4.73 17.50
C PRO A 160 -9.41 5.76 18.00
N VAL A 161 -9.78 6.59 18.97
CA VAL A 161 -8.90 7.60 19.56
C VAL A 161 -7.69 6.97 20.27
N LYS A 162 -7.88 5.87 21.01
CA LYS A 162 -6.79 5.14 21.67
C LYS A 162 -5.81 4.55 20.66
N LEU A 163 -6.33 3.94 19.59
CA LEU A 163 -5.50 3.40 18.51
C LEU A 163 -4.67 4.48 17.83
N THR A 164 -5.26 5.65 17.58
CA THR A 164 -4.55 6.78 16.97
C THR A 164 -3.42 7.29 17.86
N ILE A 165 -3.65 7.44 19.17
CA ILE A 165 -2.62 7.93 20.10
C ILE A 165 -1.51 6.89 20.30
N ALA A 166 -1.87 5.61 20.47
CA ALA A 166 -0.91 4.52 20.57
C ALA A 166 -0.06 4.40 19.30
N GLY A 167 -0.70 4.47 18.14
CA GLY A 167 -0.03 4.45 16.83
C GLY A 167 0.92 5.63 16.64
N ALA A 168 0.53 6.85 17.02
CA ALA A 168 1.40 8.02 16.98
C ALA A 168 2.62 7.88 17.90
N ALA A 169 2.42 7.39 19.14
CA ALA A 169 3.51 7.17 20.09
C ALA A 169 4.51 6.11 19.60
N ILE A 170 4.00 4.97 19.11
CA ILE A 170 4.84 3.90 18.54
C ILE A 170 5.56 4.39 17.28
N THR A 171 4.89 5.15 16.41
CA THR A 171 5.52 5.75 15.23
C THR A 171 6.69 6.64 15.61
N ALA A 172 6.53 7.52 16.61
CA ALA A 172 7.57 8.42 17.08
C ALA A 172 8.77 7.63 17.66
N LEU A 173 8.49 6.61 18.48
CA LEU A 173 9.52 5.73 19.05
C LEU A 173 10.33 5.02 17.96
N LEU A 174 9.65 4.33 17.03
CA LEU A 174 10.29 3.54 15.98
C LEU A 174 11.05 4.44 14.98
N SER A 175 10.53 5.63 14.69
CA SER A 175 11.21 6.61 13.83
C SER A 175 12.46 7.18 14.49
N SER A 176 12.44 7.43 15.80
CA SER A 176 13.62 7.85 16.57
C SER A 176 14.70 6.77 16.55
N LEU A 177 14.34 5.51 16.76
CA LEU A 177 15.28 4.38 16.67
C LEU A 177 15.87 4.23 15.27
N THR A 178 15.03 4.34 14.23
CA THR A 178 15.48 4.29 12.84
C THR A 178 16.49 5.40 12.56
N THR A 179 16.19 6.63 13.01
CA THR A 179 17.08 7.79 12.85
C THR A 179 18.40 7.60 13.61
N ALA A 180 18.35 7.07 14.84
CA ALA A 180 19.54 6.79 15.64
C ALA A 180 20.46 5.79 14.93
N ILE A 181 19.91 4.70 14.37
CA ILE A 181 20.69 3.72 13.61
C ILE A 181 21.33 4.37 12.38
N LEU A 182 20.57 5.17 11.63
CA LEU A 182 21.04 5.81 10.42
C LEU A 182 22.15 6.83 10.68
N ILE A 183 22.12 7.54 11.80
CA ILE A 183 23.21 8.47 12.19
C ILE A 183 24.51 7.73 12.45
N LEU A 184 24.45 6.50 12.99
CA LEU A 184 25.63 5.70 13.31
C LEU A 184 26.28 5.05 12.07
N ASP A 185 25.57 4.97 10.93
CA ASP A 185 26.05 4.32 9.70
C ASP A 185 25.67 5.11 8.43
N GLN A 186 26.54 6.06 8.07
CA GLN A 186 26.32 6.97 6.92
C GLN A 186 26.37 6.30 5.54
N ASN A 187 27.07 5.17 5.40
CA ASN A 187 27.15 4.48 4.10
C ASN A 187 25.86 3.69 3.80
N ARG A 188 25.16 3.20 4.83
CA ARG A 188 23.84 2.55 4.67
C ARG A 188 22.70 3.55 4.49
N LEU A 189 22.89 4.79 4.95
CA LEU A 189 21.94 5.89 4.78
C LEU A 189 21.54 6.09 3.32
N ASP A 190 22.48 6.08 2.37
CA ASP A 190 22.18 6.31 0.95
C ASP A 190 21.28 5.23 0.34
N LYS A 191 21.53 3.96 0.64
CA LYS A 191 20.70 2.85 0.14
C LYS A 191 19.32 2.81 0.79
N ILE A 192 19.25 3.07 2.10
CA ILE A 192 18.00 3.04 2.85
C ILE A 192 17.11 4.23 2.50
N ARG A 193 17.67 5.39 2.15
CA ARG A 193 16.91 6.57 1.71
C ARG A 193 16.00 6.27 0.52
N PHE A 194 16.50 5.55 -0.49
CA PHE A 194 15.67 5.14 -1.64
C PHE A 194 14.55 4.18 -1.26
N TRP A 195 14.80 3.29 -0.30
CA TRP A 195 13.77 2.37 0.19
C TRP A 195 12.70 3.10 1.00
N LEU A 196 13.10 4.03 1.88
CA LEU A 196 12.18 4.84 2.70
C LEU A 196 11.34 5.81 1.86
N ALA A 197 11.88 6.33 0.76
CA ALA A 197 11.14 7.17 -0.18
C ALA A 197 10.05 6.37 -0.94
N GLY A 198 10.24 5.06 -1.07
CA GLY A 198 9.36 4.18 -1.82
C GLY A 198 9.69 4.17 -3.33
N SER A 199 9.67 2.98 -3.90
CA SER A 199 9.83 2.74 -5.35
C SER A 199 9.09 1.45 -5.72
N VAL A 200 8.79 1.29 -7.01
CA VAL A 200 8.17 0.09 -7.60
C VAL A 200 8.99 -0.46 -8.75
#